data_AF-A0A813X9Q9-F1
#
_entry.id   AF-A0A813X9Q9-F1
#
_cell.length_a   1.000
_cell.length_b   1.000
_cell.length_c   1.000
_cell.angle_alpha   90.00
_cell.angle_beta   90.00
_cell.angle_gamma   90.00
#
_symmetry.space_group_name_H-M   'P 1'
#
loop_
_entity.id
_entity.type
_entity.pdbx_description
1 polymer ?
#
loop_
_entity_poly.entity_id
_entity_poly.type
_entity_poly.pdbx_seq_one_letter_code
_entity_poly.pdbx_strand_id
1 'polypeptide(L)'
;MSLHYLYGYLYPHLSFNVRSCRLRAYILYICGYTFFHSFSIQAIYRICRILYPLQTTRQPFSLYVVISIGQWILSAVELFPSLIIGDIQYLPYNFYCQFSPANMRGSLTVCLVGFLFPFTIMACCYFHTIFYVRKNSSTIVTFKQRVRVRRDLTILKRIVRLLSVLSSSAIPHAVFPIVYLIYGKLPTWLVPLEWVLTIVALIITSIFIPYLAPHMKKMYNRKHLKNLLLLRTNKQICAKD
;
A
#
# COMPACT_ATOMS: atom_id res chain seq x y z
N MET A 1 31.67 -9.12 -24.72
CA MET A 1 31.73 -7.89 -23.91
C MET A 1 31.17 -8.23 -22.53
N SER A 2 32.04 -8.53 -21.57
CA SER A 2 31.62 -8.98 -20.23
C SER A 2 31.26 -7.76 -19.39
N LEU A 3 29.97 -7.53 -19.13
CA LEU A 3 29.53 -6.51 -18.19
C LEU A 3 29.85 -7.00 -16.77
N HIS A 4 30.83 -6.34 -16.16
CA HIS A 4 31.27 -6.61 -14.80
C HIS A 4 30.28 -5.96 -13.82
N TYR A 5 29.60 -6.78 -13.01
CA TYR A 5 28.66 -6.29 -12.00
C TYR A 5 29.38 -6.14 -10.65
N LEU A 6 29.15 -5.00 -9.98
CA LEU A 6 29.76 -4.61 -8.71
C LEU A 6 29.61 -5.66 -7.59
N TYR A 7 28.49 -6.40 -7.56
CA TYR A 7 28.20 -7.38 -6.51
C TYR A 7 28.84 -8.77 -6.73
N GLY A 8 29.10 -9.16 -7.98
CA GLY A 8 29.63 -10.49 -8.31
C GLY A 8 31.13 -10.66 -8.06
N TYR A 9 31.88 -9.55 -8.06
CA TYR A 9 33.32 -9.56 -7.82
C TYR A 9 33.68 -9.55 -6.33
N LEU A 10 32.80 -9.01 -5.48
CA LEU A 10 33.12 -8.78 -4.08
C LEU A 10 33.11 -10.08 -3.24
N TYR A 11 32.42 -11.13 -3.68
CA TYR A 11 32.31 -12.38 -2.89
C TYR A 11 32.15 -13.67 -3.72
N PRO A 12 33.19 -14.12 -4.45
CA PRO A 12 33.17 -15.39 -5.20
C PRO A 12 33.04 -16.65 -4.31
N HIS A 13 33.29 -16.52 -3.01
CA HIS A 13 33.28 -17.63 -2.04
C HIS A 13 32.10 -17.60 -1.07
N LEU A 14 31.15 -16.67 -1.19
CA LEU A 14 29.99 -16.69 -0.30
C LEU A 14 29.09 -17.87 -0.67
N SER A 15 29.02 -18.86 0.24
CA SER A 15 28.05 -19.94 0.16
C SER A 15 26.65 -19.35 0.23
N PHE A 16 26.02 -19.22 -0.94
CA PHE A 16 24.71 -18.57 -1.03
C PHE A 16 23.62 -19.52 -0.53
N ASN A 17 23.06 -19.23 0.64
CA ASN A 17 21.93 -19.99 1.17
C ASN A 17 20.63 -19.60 0.43
N VAL A 18 20.35 -20.33 -0.65
CA VAL A 18 19.16 -20.15 -1.50
C VAL A 18 17.86 -20.15 -0.68
N ARG A 19 17.76 -20.99 0.36
CA ARG A 19 16.57 -21.04 1.23
C ARG A 19 16.38 -19.74 2.00
N SER A 20 17.45 -19.21 2.60
CA SER A 20 17.40 -17.93 3.32
C SER A 20 17.01 -16.79 2.39
N CYS A 21 17.55 -16.77 1.16
CA CYS A 21 17.21 -15.76 0.16
C CYS A 21 15.73 -15.81 -0.24
N ARG A 22 15.19 -17.00 -0.54
CA ARG A 22 13.76 -17.16 -0.86
C ARG A 22 12.87 -16.74 0.31
N LEU A 23 13.25 -17.07 1.54
CA LEU A 23 12.51 -16.66 2.74
C LEU A 23 12.49 -15.13 2.92
N ARG A 24 13.63 -14.46 2.73
CA ARG A 24 13.71 -12.99 2.80
C ARG A 24 12.83 -12.32 1.74
N ALA A 25 12.89 -12.81 0.51
CA ALA A 25 12.05 -12.33 -0.57
C ALA A 25 10.56 -12.57 -0.25
N TYR A 26 10.21 -13.76 0.23
CA TYR A 26 8.85 -14.08 0.66
C TYR A 26 8.32 -13.12 1.72
N ILE A 27 9.08 -12.86 2.79
CA ILE A 27 8.70 -11.88 3.83
C ILE A 27 8.52 -10.48 3.23
N LEU A 28 9.41 -10.06 2.33
CA LEU A 28 9.29 -8.77 1.64
C LEU A 28 7.98 -8.66 0.85
N TYR A 29 7.60 -9.70 0.11
CA TYR A 29 6.34 -9.73 -0.63
C TYR A 29 5.12 -9.76 0.30
N ILE A 30 5.17 -10.46 1.44
CA ILE A 30 4.10 -10.41 2.45
C ILE A 30 3.90 -8.98 2.95
N CYS A 31 4.97 -8.25 3.24
CA CYS A 31 4.89 -6.84 3.63
C CYS A 31 4.24 -5.99 2.53
N GLY A 32 4.63 -6.20 1.27
CA GLY A 32 4.04 -5.51 0.12
C GLY A 32 2.55 -5.80 -0.06
N TYR A 33 2.15 -7.08 -0.02
CA TYR A 33 0.76 -7.50 -0.13
C TYR A 33 -0.06 -6.95 1.03
N THR A 34 0.44 -7.07 2.26
CA THR A 34 -0.21 -6.49 3.43
C THR A 34 -0.39 -4.99 3.23
N PHE A 35 0.61 -4.27 2.74
CA PHE A 35 0.46 -2.85 2.46
C PHE A 35 -0.69 -2.56 1.49
N PHE A 36 -0.82 -3.29 0.38
CA PHE A 36 -1.91 -3.10 -0.58
C PHE A 36 -3.29 -3.49 -0.03
N HIS A 37 -3.41 -4.67 0.60
CA HIS A 37 -4.65 -5.14 1.21
C HIS A 37 -5.16 -4.20 2.30
N SER A 38 -4.27 -3.46 2.98
CA SER A 38 -4.66 -2.48 3.99
C SER A 38 -5.54 -1.36 3.41
N PHE A 39 -5.33 -0.97 2.14
CA PHE A 39 -6.17 0.03 1.48
C PHE A 39 -7.56 -0.52 1.17
N SER A 40 -7.65 -1.78 0.74
CA SER A 40 -8.92 -2.45 0.48
C SER A 40 -9.74 -2.60 1.75
N ILE A 41 -9.13 -3.02 2.86
CA ILE A 41 -9.78 -3.09 4.17
C ILE A 41 -10.24 -1.70 4.64
N GLN A 42 -9.41 -0.66 4.47
CA GLN A 42 -9.82 0.71 4.78
C GLN A 42 -11.01 1.18 3.94
N ALA A 43 -11.11 0.76 2.68
CA ALA A 43 -12.25 1.06 1.81
C ALA A 43 -13.51 0.31 2.24
N ILE A 44 -13.40 -1.00 2.55
CA ILE A 44 -14.50 -1.82 3.07
C ILE A 44 -15.02 -1.24 4.39
N TYR A 45 -14.13 -0.92 5.31
CA TYR A 45 -14.49 -0.31 6.58
C TYR A 45 -15.31 0.98 6.39
N ARG A 46 -14.90 1.84 5.44
CA ARG A 46 -15.61 3.09 5.13
C ARG A 46 -16.98 2.83 4.53
N ILE A 47 -17.12 1.87 3.62
CA ILE A 47 -18.42 1.57 3.03
C ILE A 47 -19.37 1.01 4.07
N CYS A 48 -18.93 0.08 4.93
CA CYS A 48 -19.75 -0.45 6.02
C CYS A 48 -20.24 0.66 6.94
N ARG A 49 -19.39 1.64 7.25
CA ARG A 49 -19.76 2.80 8.05
C ARG A 49 -20.77 3.74 7.37
N ILE A 50 -20.70 3.89 6.05
CA ILE A 50 -21.64 4.71 5.27
C ILE A 50 -23.00 4.01 5.14
N LEU A 51 -23.00 2.69 4.91
CA LEU A 51 -24.22 1.88 4.76
C LEU A 51 -24.92 1.62 6.10
N TYR A 52 -24.18 1.42 7.19
CA TYR A 52 -24.70 1.02 8.50
C TYR A 52 -24.31 2.02 9.61
N PRO A 53 -24.86 3.25 9.59
CA PRO A 53 -24.48 4.32 10.52
C PRO A 53 -24.88 4.05 11.98
N LEU A 54 -25.91 3.24 12.22
CA LEU A 54 -26.44 2.93 13.57
C LEU A 54 -25.57 1.93 14.33
N GLN A 55 -24.95 0.98 13.62
CA GLN A 55 -24.09 -0.05 14.23
C GLN A 55 -22.65 0.44 14.42
N THR A 56 -22.26 1.54 13.79
CA THR A 56 -20.86 2.01 13.78
C THR A 56 -20.40 2.62 15.10
N THR A 57 -21.30 2.98 16.01
CA THR A 57 -20.98 3.50 17.34
C THR A 57 -20.32 2.46 18.25
N ARG A 58 -20.33 1.18 17.88
CA ARG A 58 -19.80 0.07 18.69
C ARG A 58 -18.51 -0.56 18.17
N GLN A 59 -17.83 0.00 17.17
CA GLN A 59 -16.62 -0.65 16.63
C GLN A 59 -15.45 -0.53 17.61
N PRO A 60 -15.07 -1.63 18.29
CA PRO A 60 -14.02 -1.58 19.30
C PRO A 60 -12.64 -1.52 18.62
N PHE A 61 -11.65 -0.98 19.32
CA PHE A 61 -10.26 -1.00 18.85
C PHE A 61 -9.76 -2.43 18.58
N SER A 62 -10.20 -3.41 19.38
CA SER A 62 -9.86 -4.82 19.21
C SER A 62 -10.22 -5.38 17.83
N LEU A 63 -11.33 -4.92 17.23
CA LEU A 63 -11.72 -5.34 15.89
C LEU A 63 -10.66 -4.96 14.84
N TYR A 64 -10.05 -3.77 14.95
CA TYR A 64 -8.99 -3.35 14.03
C TYR A 64 -7.73 -4.17 14.19
N VAL A 65 -7.37 -4.52 15.43
CA VAL A 65 -6.21 -5.38 15.71
C VAL A 65 -6.44 -6.76 15.10
N VAL A 66 -7.61 -7.36 15.31
CA VAL A 66 -7.97 -8.67 14.76
C VAL A 66 -7.97 -8.64 13.22
N ILE A 67 -8.58 -7.63 12.60
CA ILE A 67 -8.57 -7.50 11.13
C ILE A 67 -7.14 -7.33 10.61
N SER A 68 -6.31 -6.54 11.29
CA SER A 68 -4.92 -6.32 10.86
C SER A 68 -4.11 -7.62 10.95
N ILE A 69 -4.22 -8.38 12.05
CA ILE A 69 -3.55 -9.68 12.19
C ILE A 69 -4.06 -10.66 11.13
N GLY A 70 -5.37 -10.74 10.93
CA GLY A 70 -5.98 -11.59 9.91
C GLY A 70 -5.50 -11.24 8.50
N GLN A 71 -5.28 -9.96 8.20
CA GLN A 71 -4.75 -9.50 6.93
C GLN A 71 -3.28 -9.94 6.69
N TRP A 72 -2.44 -9.90 7.72
CA TRP A 72 -1.07 -10.41 7.64
C TRP A 72 -1.07 -11.92 7.36
N ILE A 73 -1.90 -12.68 8.08
CA ILE A 73 -2.05 -14.12 7.87
C ILE A 73 -2.55 -14.40 6.46
N LEU A 74 -3.58 -13.68 5.99
CA LEU A 74 -4.11 -13.82 4.63
C LEU A 74 -3.03 -13.57 3.58
N SER A 75 -2.27 -12.49 3.72
CA SER A 75 -1.18 -12.14 2.77
C SER A 75 -0.08 -13.20 2.75
N ALA A 76 0.24 -13.80 3.89
CA ALA A 76 1.17 -14.93 3.99
C ALA A 76 0.61 -16.18 3.30
N VAL A 77 -0.64 -16.55 3.60
CA VAL A 77 -1.31 -17.72 3.02
C VAL A 77 -1.42 -17.60 1.50
N GLU A 78 -1.77 -16.43 0.97
CA GLU A 78 -1.89 -16.17 -0.46
C GLU A 78 -0.55 -16.38 -1.21
N LEU A 79 0.57 -15.99 -0.60
CA LEU A 79 1.90 -16.13 -1.21
C LEU A 79 2.57 -17.49 -0.94
N PHE A 80 2.08 -18.24 0.06
CA PHE A 80 2.69 -19.51 0.46
C PHE A 80 2.80 -20.54 -0.68
N PRO A 81 1.79 -20.74 -1.55
CA PRO A 81 1.92 -21.63 -2.70
C PRO A 81 3.10 -21.27 -3.62
N SER A 82 3.31 -19.99 -3.90
CA SER A 82 4.42 -19.53 -4.73
C SER A 82 5.79 -19.79 -4.09
N LEU A 83 5.90 -19.81 -2.76
CA LEU A 83 7.12 -20.22 -2.07
C LEU A 83 7.39 -21.72 -2.24
N ILE A 84 6.37 -22.56 -2.04
CA ILE A 84 6.48 -24.03 -2.12
C ILE A 84 6.79 -24.48 -3.55
N ILE A 85 6.10 -23.90 -4.53
CA ILE A 85 6.26 -24.24 -5.94
C ILE A 85 7.59 -23.71 -6.50
N GLY A 86 8.26 -22.80 -5.80
CA GLY A 86 9.55 -22.24 -6.21
C GLY A 86 9.42 -21.13 -7.26
N ASP A 87 8.34 -20.35 -7.18
CA ASP A 87 8.16 -19.19 -8.06
C ASP A 87 9.14 -18.06 -7.75
N ILE A 88 9.54 -17.96 -6.47
CA ILE A 88 10.58 -17.06 -6.00
C ILE A 88 11.93 -17.72 -6.28
N GLN A 89 12.66 -17.15 -7.22
CA GLN A 89 13.91 -17.69 -7.74
C GLN A 89 15.07 -16.74 -7.47
N TYR A 90 16.25 -17.31 -7.31
CA TYR A 90 17.49 -16.54 -7.24
C TYR A 90 17.87 -16.08 -8.65
N LEU A 91 18.05 -14.76 -8.85
CA LEU A 91 18.55 -14.23 -10.11
C LEU A 91 20.08 -14.07 -10.03
N PRO A 92 20.84 -14.86 -10.81
CA PRO A 92 22.30 -14.87 -10.72
C PRO A 92 22.93 -13.54 -11.12
N TYR A 93 22.30 -12.79 -12.03
CA TYR A 93 22.80 -11.50 -12.50
C TYR A 93 22.72 -10.39 -11.46
N ASN A 94 21.75 -10.48 -10.53
CA ASN A 94 21.48 -9.42 -9.57
C ASN A 94 21.72 -9.84 -8.11
N PHE A 95 22.03 -11.10 -7.84
CA PHE A 95 22.39 -11.63 -6.51
C PHE A 95 21.29 -11.52 -5.44
N TYR A 96 20.01 -11.61 -5.84
CA TYR A 96 18.89 -11.65 -4.90
C TYR A 96 17.74 -12.52 -5.41
N CYS A 97 16.75 -12.79 -4.55
CA CYS A 97 15.57 -13.59 -4.91
C CYS A 97 14.35 -12.70 -5.14
N GLN A 98 13.63 -12.96 -6.22
CA GLN A 98 12.33 -12.35 -6.53
C GLN A 98 11.53 -13.29 -7.43
N PHE A 99 10.31 -12.89 -7.78
CA PHE A 99 9.61 -13.51 -8.90
C PHE A 99 10.38 -13.24 -10.19
N SER A 100 10.82 -14.31 -10.84
CA SER A 100 11.53 -14.17 -12.12
C SER A 100 10.55 -13.69 -13.18
N PRO A 101 10.87 -12.64 -13.97
CA PRO A 101 10.04 -12.23 -15.12
C PRO A 101 9.85 -13.35 -16.15
N ALA A 102 10.79 -14.31 -16.20
CA ALA A 102 10.68 -15.50 -17.03
C ALA A 102 9.67 -16.52 -16.50
N ASN A 103 9.39 -16.49 -15.20
CA ASN A 103 8.36 -17.32 -14.59
C ASN A 103 7.01 -16.62 -14.68
N MET A 104 6.29 -16.90 -15.78
CA MET A 104 4.98 -16.31 -16.05
C MET A 104 3.97 -16.60 -14.95
N ARG A 105 3.98 -17.81 -14.37
CA ARG A 105 3.05 -18.16 -13.28
C ARG A 105 3.28 -17.24 -12.08
N GLY A 106 4.52 -17.14 -11.62
CA GLY A 106 4.88 -16.28 -10.49
C GLY A 106 4.55 -14.82 -10.75
N SER A 107 4.87 -14.32 -11.94
CA SER A 107 4.57 -12.95 -12.36
C SER A 107 3.07 -12.65 -12.41
N LEU A 108 2.27 -13.58 -12.93
CA LEU A 108 0.81 -13.46 -12.96
C LEU A 108 0.22 -13.50 -11.54
N THR A 109 0.71 -14.36 -10.66
CA THR A 109 0.28 -14.39 -9.25
C THR A 109 0.51 -13.03 -8.58
N VAL A 110 1.69 -12.43 -8.78
CA VAL A 110 2.01 -11.09 -8.26
C VAL A 110 1.08 -10.03 -8.83
N CYS A 111 0.88 -10.03 -10.15
CA CYS A 111 0.01 -9.06 -10.80
C CYS A 111 -1.46 -9.17 -10.35
N LEU A 112 -1.99 -10.39 -10.34
CA LEU A 112 -3.41 -10.63 -10.07
C LEU A 112 -3.73 -10.47 -8.58
N VAL A 113 -2.98 -11.15 -7.71
CA VAL A 113 -3.26 -11.17 -6.27
C VAL A 113 -2.70 -9.92 -5.60
N GLY A 114 -1.44 -9.57 -5.90
CA GLY A 114 -0.76 -8.45 -5.25
C GLY A 114 -1.29 -7.07 -5.63
N PHE A 115 -1.80 -6.91 -6.87
CA PHE A 115 -2.21 -5.61 -7.39
C PHE A 115 -3.68 -5.54 -7.84
N LEU A 116 -4.10 -6.44 -8.74
CA LEU A 116 -5.42 -6.34 -9.37
C LEU A 116 -6.56 -6.61 -8.37
N PHE A 117 -6.41 -7.61 -7.52
CA PHE A 117 -7.38 -7.97 -6.51
C PHE A 117 -7.66 -6.84 -5.48
N PRO A 118 -6.66 -6.28 -4.78
CA PRO A 118 -6.92 -5.18 -3.85
C PRO A 118 -7.49 -3.94 -4.55
N PHE A 119 -7.05 -3.67 -5.79
CA PHE A 119 -7.54 -2.56 -6.60
C PHE A 119 -9.02 -2.71 -6.99
N THR A 120 -9.43 -3.89 -7.46
CA THR A 120 -10.82 -4.16 -7.84
C THR A 120 -11.76 -4.05 -6.65
N ILE A 121 -11.41 -4.62 -5.49
CA ILE A 121 -12.18 -4.47 -4.25
C ILE A 121 -12.38 -2.98 -3.90
N MET A 122 -11.29 -2.20 -3.95
CA MET A 122 -11.36 -0.79 -3.61
C MET A 122 -12.20 0.01 -4.62
N ALA A 123 -12.06 -0.26 -5.92
CA ALA A 123 -12.87 0.35 -6.97
C ALA A 123 -14.36 0.03 -6.79
N CYS A 124 -14.70 -1.23 -6.54
CA CYS A 124 -16.06 -1.67 -6.23
C CYS A 124 -16.62 -0.94 -5.01
N CYS A 125 -15.84 -0.84 -3.92
CA CYS A 125 -16.24 -0.09 -2.72
C CYS A 125 -16.50 1.39 -3.05
N TYR A 126 -15.64 2.01 -3.88
CA TYR A 126 -15.79 3.41 -4.30
C TYR A 126 -17.06 3.65 -5.12
N PHE A 127 -17.27 2.87 -6.18
CA PHE A 127 -18.44 2.99 -7.03
C PHE A 127 -19.73 2.71 -6.26
N HIS A 128 -19.75 1.66 -5.45
CA HIS A 128 -20.91 1.33 -4.61
C HIS A 128 -21.22 2.45 -3.60
N THR A 129 -20.18 3.04 -2.99
CA THR A 129 -20.36 4.18 -2.08
C THR A 129 -20.98 5.38 -2.80
N ILE A 130 -20.50 5.72 -4.00
CA ILE A 130 -21.05 6.82 -4.79
C ILE A 130 -22.50 6.55 -5.18
N PHE A 131 -22.79 5.35 -5.68
CA PHE A 131 -24.12 4.95 -6.08
C PHE A 131 -25.11 5.05 -4.91
N TYR A 132 -24.74 4.50 -3.75
CA TYR A 132 -25.56 4.58 -2.54
C TYR A 132 -25.81 6.02 -2.09
N VAL A 133 -24.78 6.87 -2.05
CA VAL A 133 -24.92 8.27 -1.62
C VAL A 133 -25.79 9.07 -2.59
N ARG A 134 -25.70 8.81 -3.90
CA ARG A 134 -26.55 9.45 -4.91
C ARG A 134 -28.01 9.00 -4.77
N LYS A 135 -28.25 7.70 -4.61
CA LYS A 135 -29.61 7.14 -4.48
C LYS A 135 -30.31 7.63 -3.21
N ASN A 136 -29.58 7.74 -2.10
CA ASN A 136 -30.15 8.10 -0.80
C ASN A 136 -29.92 9.57 -0.41
N SER A 137 -29.60 10.45 -1.36
CA SER A 137 -29.30 11.85 -1.05
C SER A 137 -30.47 12.61 -0.42
N SER A 138 -31.71 12.20 -0.72
CA SER A 138 -32.94 12.72 -0.14
C SER A 138 -33.22 12.19 1.27
N THR A 139 -32.87 10.93 1.55
CA THR A 139 -33.06 10.27 2.86
C THR A 139 -32.01 10.65 3.90
N ILE A 140 -30.90 11.30 3.50
CA ILE A 140 -29.93 11.86 4.45
C ILE A 140 -30.52 13.15 5.04
N VAL A 141 -31.46 12.98 5.98
CA VAL A 141 -32.23 14.08 6.57
C VAL A 141 -31.37 14.92 7.52
N THR A 142 -30.40 14.31 8.20
CA THR A 142 -29.62 15.03 9.22
C THR A 142 -28.37 15.71 8.64
N PHE A 143 -28.20 17.00 8.94
CA PHE A 143 -27.01 17.77 8.57
C PHE A 143 -25.70 17.10 9.03
N LYS A 144 -25.71 16.53 10.25
CA LYS A 144 -24.57 15.79 10.83
C LYS A 144 -24.18 14.57 9.97
N GLN A 145 -25.15 13.82 9.46
CA GLN A 145 -24.90 12.68 8.58
C GLN A 145 -24.35 13.13 7.22
N ARG A 146 -24.90 14.19 6.63
CA ARG A 146 -24.40 14.77 5.37
C ARG A 146 -22.93 15.20 5.48
N VAL A 147 -22.55 15.88 6.55
CA VAL A 147 -21.15 16.28 6.81
C VAL A 147 -20.25 15.05 6.96
N ARG A 148 -20.70 14.02 7.68
CA ARG A 148 -19.96 12.76 7.87
C ARG A 148 -19.72 12.03 6.55
N VAL A 149 -20.77 11.87 5.74
CA VAL A 149 -20.70 11.22 4.42
C VAL A 149 -19.78 12.00 3.47
N ARG A 150 -19.90 13.33 3.40
CA ARG A 150 -19.01 14.16 2.57
C ARG A 150 -17.54 14.02 2.96
N ARG A 151 -17.26 13.95 4.26
CA ARG A 151 -15.92 13.71 4.79
C ARG A 151 -15.41 12.33 4.39
N ASP A 152 -16.21 11.29 4.58
CA ASP A 152 -15.80 9.91 4.29
C ASP A 152 -15.59 9.69 2.78
N LEU A 153 -16.44 10.29 1.92
CA LEU A 153 -16.25 10.37 0.47
C LEU A 153 -14.98 11.12 0.06
N THR A 154 -14.70 12.26 0.71
CA THR A 154 -13.49 13.05 0.42
C THR A 154 -12.25 12.21 0.70
N ILE A 155 -12.23 11.47 1.81
CA ILE A 155 -11.10 10.61 2.13
C ILE A 155 -11.03 9.42 1.15
N LEU A 156 -12.16 8.81 0.80
CA LEU A 156 -12.19 7.72 -0.18
C LEU A 156 -11.66 8.18 -1.56
N LYS A 157 -12.05 9.37 -2.04
CA LYS A 157 -11.49 9.97 -3.26
C LYS A 157 -9.98 10.22 -3.17
N ARG A 158 -9.44 10.49 -1.98
CA ARG A 158 -8.00 10.63 -1.79
C ARG A 158 -7.30 9.27 -1.78
N ILE A 159 -7.89 8.24 -1.16
CA ILE A 159 -7.37 6.86 -1.18
C ILE A 159 -7.33 6.34 -2.62
N VAL A 160 -8.39 6.53 -3.40
CA VAL A 160 -8.42 6.16 -4.82
C VAL A 160 -7.30 6.84 -5.60
N ARG A 161 -7.09 8.16 -5.42
CA ARG A 161 -6.00 8.89 -6.07
C ARG A 161 -4.62 8.35 -5.67
N LEU A 162 -4.41 8.06 -4.39
CA LEU A 162 -3.15 7.50 -3.91
C LEU A 162 -2.91 6.12 -4.50
N LEU A 163 -3.94 5.27 -4.55
CA LEU A 163 -3.82 3.96 -5.16
C LEU A 163 -3.58 4.06 -6.66
N SER A 164 -4.20 5.01 -7.39
CA SER A 164 -3.90 5.23 -8.80
C SER A 164 -2.42 5.56 -9.03
N VAL A 165 -1.80 6.36 -8.16
CA VAL A 165 -0.36 6.63 -8.21
C VAL A 165 0.45 5.36 -7.94
N LEU A 166 0.10 4.58 -6.91
CA LEU A 166 0.76 3.29 -6.65
C LEU A 166 0.58 2.29 -7.79
N SER A 167 -0.61 2.19 -8.38
CA SER A 167 -0.89 1.30 -9.51
C SER A 167 -0.07 1.70 -10.74
N SER A 168 0.18 2.99 -10.97
CA SER A 168 1.07 3.41 -12.04
C SER A 168 2.50 2.90 -11.86
N SER A 169 2.98 2.80 -10.61
CA SER A 169 4.28 2.19 -10.29
C SER A 169 4.29 0.66 -10.40
N ALA A 170 3.11 0.02 -10.41
CA ALA A 170 2.95 -1.42 -10.60
C ALA A 170 2.90 -1.83 -12.08
N ILE A 171 2.66 -0.89 -13.00
CA ILE A 171 2.62 -1.17 -14.45
C ILE A 171 3.92 -1.83 -14.94
N PRO A 172 5.14 -1.35 -14.58
CA PRO A 172 6.38 -2.02 -14.96
C PRO A 172 6.42 -3.51 -14.60
N HIS A 173 5.92 -3.88 -13.41
CA HIS A 173 5.86 -5.26 -12.94
C HIS A 173 4.99 -6.17 -13.83
N ALA A 174 3.93 -5.61 -14.44
CA ALA A 174 3.07 -6.33 -15.38
C ALA A 174 3.63 -6.32 -16.81
N VAL A 175 4.28 -5.22 -17.22
CA VAL A 175 4.80 -5.04 -18.58
C VAL A 175 6.06 -5.88 -18.82
N PHE A 176 6.95 -6.02 -17.83
CA PHE A 176 8.23 -6.72 -18.04
C PHE A 176 8.10 -8.20 -18.38
N PRO A 177 7.22 -8.99 -17.75
CA PRO A 177 6.95 -10.36 -18.18
C PRO A 177 6.46 -10.43 -19.63
N ILE A 178 5.61 -9.49 -20.07
CA ILE A 178 5.11 -9.42 -21.45
C ILE A 178 6.24 -9.09 -22.43
N VAL A 179 7.07 -8.10 -22.11
CA VAL A 179 8.26 -7.76 -22.91
C VAL A 179 9.22 -8.94 -22.99
N TYR A 180 9.43 -9.65 -21.87
CA TYR A 180 10.26 -10.84 -21.84
C TYR A 180 9.70 -11.95 -22.74
N LEU A 181 8.38 -12.16 -22.76
CA LEU A 181 7.74 -13.12 -23.67
C LEU A 181 7.94 -12.77 -25.15
N ILE A 182 7.88 -11.48 -25.50
CA ILE A 182 8.00 -11.03 -26.89
C ILE A 182 9.45 -11.12 -27.38
N TYR A 183 10.41 -10.63 -26.58
CA TYR A 183 11.80 -10.48 -27.01
C TYR A 183 12.73 -11.63 -26.57
N GLY A 184 12.28 -12.51 -25.67
CA GLY A 184 13.08 -13.59 -25.08
C GLY A 184 14.21 -13.11 -24.14
N LYS A 185 14.39 -11.80 -24.00
CA LYS A 185 15.44 -11.17 -23.18
C LYS A 185 14.93 -9.89 -22.53
N LEU A 186 15.30 -9.69 -21.27
CA LEU A 186 15.05 -8.44 -20.55
C LEU A 186 16.41 -7.73 -20.35
N PRO A 187 16.55 -6.46 -20.75
CA PRO A 187 17.71 -5.65 -20.40
C PRO A 187 17.98 -5.65 -18.89
N THR A 188 19.24 -5.82 -18.49
CA THR A 188 19.63 -6.00 -17.08
C THR A 188 19.37 -4.75 -16.22
N TRP A 189 19.32 -3.57 -16.83
CA TRP A 189 19.03 -2.30 -16.15
C TRP A 189 17.54 -2.09 -15.81
N LEU A 190 16.61 -2.83 -16.45
CA LEU A 190 15.18 -2.66 -16.20
C LEU A 190 14.78 -3.07 -14.79
N VAL A 191 15.43 -4.11 -14.27
CA VAL A 191 15.09 -4.67 -12.96
C VAL A 191 15.47 -3.70 -11.82
N PRO A 192 16.69 -3.11 -11.76
CA PRO A 192 16.97 -2.03 -10.81
C PRO A 192 16.04 -0.82 -10.96
N LEU A 193 15.69 -0.45 -12.20
CA LEU A 193 14.77 0.66 -12.46
C LEU A 193 13.38 0.41 -11.85
N GLU A 194 12.87 -0.82 -11.93
CA GLU A 194 11.64 -1.26 -11.29
C GLU A 194 11.64 -1.00 -9.77
N TRP A 195 12.73 -1.39 -9.10
CA TRP A 195 12.90 -1.20 -7.66
C TRP A 195 13.01 0.28 -7.30
N VAL A 196 13.72 1.07 -8.09
CA VAL A 196 13.81 2.53 -7.91
C VAL A 196 12.42 3.17 -8.02
N LEU A 197 11.65 2.81 -9.05
CA LEU A 197 10.28 3.30 -9.22
C LEU A 197 9.38 2.91 -8.04
N THR A 198 9.51 1.67 -7.57
CA THR A 198 8.76 1.16 -6.41
C THR A 198 9.12 1.93 -5.13
N ILE A 199 10.41 2.16 -4.87
CA ILE A 199 10.87 2.94 -3.71
C ILE A 199 10.37 4.38 -3.78
N VAL A 200 10.47 5.03 -4.93
CA VAL A 200 9.97 6.40 -5.13
C VAL A 200 8.46 6.45 -4.88
N ALA A 201 7.69 5.49 -5.38
CA ALA A 201 6.25 5.41 -5.15
C ALA A 201 5.89 5.19 -3.68
N LEU A 202 6.66 4.38 -2.94
CA LEU A 202 6.49 4.16 -1.50
C LEU A 202 6.85 5.43 -0.69
N ILE A 203 7.89 6.15 -1.06
CA ILE A 203 8.27 7.43 -0.42
C ILE A 203 7.17 8.47 -0.63
N ILE A 204 6.72 8.65 -1.87
CA ILE A 204 5.61 9.55 -2.20
C ILE A 204 4.39 9.16 -1.35
N THR A 205 4.02 7.87 -1.34
CA THR A 205 2.88 7.40 -0.57
C THR A 205 3.01 7.69 0.92
N SER A 206 4.19 7.44 1.50
CA SER A 206 4.48 7.72 2.91
C SER A 206 4.34 9.20 3.25
N ILE A 207 4.76 10.10 2.34
CA ILE A 207 4.56 11.55 2.47
C ILE A 207 3.07 11.90 2.39
N PHE A 208 2.29 11.23 1.53
CA PHE A 208 0.87 11.51 1.32
C PHE A 208 -0.06 10.94 2.41
N ILE A 209 0.31 9.87 3.12
CA ILE A 209 -0.50 9.23 4.18
C ILE A 209 -0.91 10.23 5.29
N PRO A 210 -0.02 11.08 5.84
CA PRO A 210 -0.41 12.10 6.81
C PRO A 210 -1.48 13.07 6.27
N TYR A 211 -1.44 13.42 4.99
CA TYR A 211 -2.43 14.31 4.36
C TYR A 211 -3.79 13.63 4.13
N LEU A 212 -3.82 12.30 4.07
CA LEU A 212 -5.04 11.49 4.01
C LEU A 212 -5.81 11.50 5.33
N ALA A 213 -5.12 11.62 6.47
CA ALA A 213 -5.71 11.60 7.80
C ALA A 213 -6.07 13.01 8.29
N PRO A 214 -7.33 13.49 8.13
CA PRO A 214 -7.72 14.82 8.60
C PRO A 214 -7.55 15.00 10.12
N HIS A 215 -7.53 13.90 10.87
CA HIS A 215 -7.29 13.90 12.32
C HIS A 215 -5.87 14.33 12.68
N MET A 216 -4.86 13.93 11.88
CA MET A 216 -3.47 14.33 12.07
C MET A 216 -3.32 15.84 11.89
N LYS A 217 -3.95 16.40 10.85
CA LYS A 217 -3.97 17.86 10.63
C LYS A 217 -4.62 18.60 11.81
N LYS A 218 -5.71 18.08 12.37
CA LYS A 218 -6.38 18.68 13.53
C LYS A 218 -5.52 18.59 14.81
N MET A 219 -4.81 17.49 15.02
CA MET A 219 -3.89 17.33 16.15
C MET A 219 -2.66 18.24 16.02
N TYR A 220 -2.08 18.34 14.82
CA TYR A 220 -0.97 19.24 14.53
C TYR A 220 -1.36 20.69 14.77
N ASN A 221 -2.49 21.14 14.22
CA ASN A 221 -2.99 22.50 14.42
C ASN A 221 -3.32 22.79 15.90
N ARG A 222 -3.82 21.80 16.66
CA ARG A 222 -4.06 21.95 18.10
C ARG A 222 -2.77 22.11 18.91
N LYS A 223 -1.72 21.33 18.61
CA LYS A 223 -0.40 21.51 19.25
C LYS A 223 0.18 22.87 18.91
N HIS A 224 0.14 23.28 17.65
CA HIS A 224 0.61 24.59 17.22
C HIS A 224 -0.14 25.74 17.92
N LEU A 225 -1.47 25.65 18.02
CA LEU A 225 -2.28 26.66 18.71
C LEU A 225 -1.95 26.75 20.20
N LYS A 226 -1.75 25.61 20.88
CA LYS A 226 -1.30 25.59 22.29
C LYS A 226 0.07 26.26 22.44
N ASN A 227 1.02 25.96 21.55
CA ASN A 227 2.35 26.57 21.60
C ASN A 227 2.29 28.09 21.39
N LEU A 228 1.45 28.58 20.47
CA LEU A 228 1.24 30.02 20.27
C LEU A 228 0.63 30.71 21.49
N LEU A 229 -0.33 30.06 22.17
CA LEU A 229 -0.94 30.60 23.38
C LEU A 229 0.07 30.66 24.53
N LEU A 230 0.92 29.63 24.70
CA LEU A 230 1.99 29.62 25.70
C LEU A 230 3.04 30.71 25.47
N LEU A 231 3.41 30.96 24.20
CA LEU A 231 4.30 32.06 23.86
C LEU A 231 3.68 33.42 24.18
N ARG A 232 2.36 33.58 24.00
CA ARG A 232 1.65 34.83 24.30
C ARG A 232 1.58 35.08 25.81
N THR A 233 1.35 34.05 26.63
CA THR A 233 1.32 34.19 28.09
C THR A 233 2.70 34.53 28.65
N ASN A 234 3.77 33.89 28.16
CA ASN A 234 5.13 34.22 28.61
C ASN A 234 5.52 35.66 28.27
N LYS A 235 5.12 36.16 27.08
CA LYS A 235 5.39 37.54 26.68
C LYS A 235 4.63 38.59 27.52
N GLN A 236 3.46 38.24 28.06
CA GLN A 236 2.72 39.11 28.98
C GLN A 236 3.31 39.14 30.39
N ILE A 237 3.96 38.08 30.83
CA ILE A 237 4.65 38.02 32.14
C ILE A 237 5.89 38.92 32.11
N CYS A 238 6.73 38.81 31.08
CA CYS A 238 7.95 39.62 30.96
C CYS A 238 7.73 41.12 30.67
N ALA A 239 6.49 41.57 30.44
CA ALA A 239 6.18 42.98 30.19
C ALA A 239 5.63 43.72 31.43
N LYS A 240 5.53 43.02 32.57
CA LYS A 240 5.05 43.57 33.85
C LYS A 240 6.16 43.81 34.87
N ASP A 241 7.39 43.44 34.54
CA ASP A 241 8.61 43.76 35.29
C ASP A 241 9.35 44.91 34.60
#